data_AF-A0A0F9Q0Q3-F1
#
_entry.id   AF-A0A0F9Q0Q3-F1
#
_cell.length_a   1.000
_cell.length_b   1.000
_cell.length_c   1.000
_cell.angle_alpha   90.00
_cell.angle_beta   90.00
_cell.angle_gamma   90.00
#
_symmetry.space_group_name_H-M   'P 1'
#
loop_
_entity.id
_entity.type
_entity.pdbx_description
1 polymer ?
#
loop_
_entity_poly.entity_id
_entity_poly.type
_entity_poly.pdbx_seq_one_letter_code
_entity_poly.pdbx_strand_id
1 'polypeptide(L)'
;MTIQLNGKPVAGFALGVDPDEDANRHFFDRYSIPHAAMGAMFEAAGVPPALAIGSHIAFELVENSLKRSVTSIWPDSRPDGWQNHVGDAASFAGGLVAARALKGTEGGKAALTGLVATAGAIWMWNLVQKHSWTTGRSAR
;
A
#
# COMPACT_ATOMS: atom_id res chain seq x y z
N MET A 1 -22.94 10.91 -8.17
CA MET A 1 -23.77 12.10 -7.97
C MET A 1 -22.83 13.28 -7.79
N THR A 2 -22.72 14.16 -8.77
CA THR A 2 -21.78 15.29 -8.76
C THR A 2 -22.50 16.52 -8.23
N ILE A 3 -22.00 17.12 -7.15
CA ILE A 3 -22.59 18.36 -6.61
C ILE A 3 -22.03 19.53 -7.43
N GLN A 4 -22.92 20.36 -7.98
CA GLN A 4 -22.56 21.61 -8.66
C GLN A 4 -22.97 22.81 -7.81
N LEU A 5 -22.13 23.85 -7.77
CA LEU A 5 -22.47 25.17 -7.23
C LEU A 5 -22.31 26.18 -8.37
N ASN A 6 -23.34 26.98 -8.62
CA ASN A 6 -23.39 28.02 -9.66
C ASN A 6 -23.04 27.53 -11.08
N GLY A 7 -23.53 26.34 -11.46
CA GLY A 7 -23.35 25.80 -12.82
C GLY A 7 -21.91 25.41 -13.17
N LYS A 8 -20.99 25.49 -12.22
CA LYS A 8 -19.63 24.97 -12.33
C LYS A 8 -19.53 23.72 -11.46
N PRO A 9 -18.87 22.65 -11.94
CA PRO A 9 -18.52 21.54 -11.06
C PRO A 9 -17.71 22.12 -9.92
N VAL A 10 -18.22 22.00 -8.70
CA VAL A 10 -17.39 22.24 -7.53
C VAL A 10 -16.36 21.16 -7.63
N ALA A 11 -15.09 21.55 -7.80
CA ALA A 11 -14.01 20.64 -7.47
C ALA A 11 -14.32 20.21 -6.03
N GLY A 12 -14.88 19.01 -5.89
CA GLY A 12 -14.99 18.36 -4.60
C GLY A 12 -13.62 18.47 -3.97
N PHE A 13 -13.59 18.58 -2.65
CA PHE A 13 -12.40 18.59 -1.81
C PHE A 13 -11.44 17.46 -2.23
N ALA A 14 -10.70 17.71 -3.29
CA ALA A 14 -9.82 16.85 -4.02
C ALA A 14 -8.53 17.59 -3.83
N LEU A 15 -7.75 17.09 -2.88
CA LEU A 15 -6.31 17.22 -2.92
C LEU A 15 -5.94 17.05 -4.41
N GLY A 16 -5.53 18.14 -5.06
CA GLY A 16 -5.38 18.25 -6.51
C GLY A 16 -4.22 17.42 -7.04
N VAL A 17 -4.31 16.11 -6.84
CA VAL A 17 -3.50 15.07 -7.43
C VAL A 17 -4.49 14.30 -8.26
N ASP A 18 -4.29 14.27 -9.57
CA ASP A 18 -5.00 13.34 -10.44
C ASP A 18 -4.85 11.94 -9.81
N PRO A 19 -5.93 11.28 -9.33
CA PRO A 19 -5.80 10.03 -8.57
C PRO A 19 -5.15 8.91 -9.39
N ASP A 20 -4.94 9.13 -10.70
CA ASP A 20 -4.63 8.08 -11.66
C ASP A 20 -3.29 8.16 -12.42
N GLU A 21 -2.54 9.27 -12.44
CA GLU A 21 -1.29 9.29 -13.24
C GLU A 21 0.01 9.02 -12.46
N ASP A 22 0.10 9.37 -11.17
CA ASP A 22 1.40 9.31 -10.45
C ASP A 22 1.38 8.59 -9.10
N ALA A 23 0.26 7.98 -8.70
CA ALA A 23 0.13 7.41 -7.35
C ALA A 23 1.18 6.34 -7.01
N ASN A 24 1.66 5.57 -7.99
CA ASN A 24 2.68 4.52 -7.83
C ASN A 24 4.09 4.98 -8.25
N ARG A 25 4.32 6.30 -8.30
CA ARG A 25 5.62 6.87 -8.69
C ARG A 25 6.26 7.67 -7.58
N HIS A 26 5.51 7.96 -6.52
CA HIS A 26 6.03 8.67 -5.36
C HIS A 26 6.79 7.74 -4.42
N PHE A 27 7.75 8.32 -3.70
CA PHE A 27 8.55 7.62 -2.69
C PHE A 27 7.71 7.15 -1.49
N PHE A 28 6.64 7.86 -1.16
CA PHE A 28 5.65 7.39 -0.19
C PHE A 28 4.27 7.53 -0.80
N ASP A 29 3.46 6.51 -0.62
CA ASP A 29 2.11 6.44 -1.13
C ASP A 29 1.17 5.71 -0.14
N ARG A 30 -0.03 5.36 -0.62
CA ARG A 30 -1.03 4.65 0.18
C ARG A 30 -0.61 3.20 0.53
N TYR A 31 0.32 2.60 -0.19
CA TYR A 31 0.83 1.24 0.01
C TYR A 31 2.07 1.17 0.91
N SER A 32 2.71 2.31 1.21
CA SER A 32 3.81 2.38 2.19
C SER A 32 3.42 1.85 3.58
N ILE A 33 2.17 2.05 4.03
CA ILE A 33 1.66 1.48 5.30
C ILE A 33 1.59 -0.06 5.24
N PRO A 34 0.96 -0.68 4.22
CA PRO A 34 1.07 -2.12 3.97
C PRO A 34 2.52 -2.66 3.97
N HIS A 35 3.46 -1.97 3.32
CA HIS A 35 4.86 -2.40 3.32
C HIS A 35 5.48 -2.37 4.72
N ALA A 36 5.25 -1.30 5.49
CA ALA A 36 5.68 -1.23 6.89
C ALA A 36 5.04 -2.33 7.75
N ALA A 37 3.74 -2.60 7.56
CA ALA A 37 3.06 -3.68 8.27
C ALA A 37 3.66 -5.06 7.94
N MET A 38 4.03 -5.30 6.68
CA MET A 38 4.69 -6.54 6.29
C MET A 38 6.06 -6.69 6.95
N GLY A 39 6.86 -5.61 7.03
CA GLY A 39 8.11 -5.61 7.77
C GLY A 39 7.92 -5.94 9.26
N ALA A 40 6.88 -5.39 9.87
CA ALA A 40 6.50 -5.71 11.25
C ALA A 40 6.10 -7.19 11.42
N MET A 41 5.37 -7.75 10.47
CA MET A 41 4.98 -9.16 10.48
C MET A 41 6.20 -10.09 10.34
N PHE A 42 7.19 -9.74 9.51
CA PHE A 42 8.42 -10.51 9.39
C PHE A 42 9.20 -10.54 10.71
N GLU A 43 9.29 -9.41 11.41
CA GLU A 43 9.90 -9.37 12.74
C GLU A 43 9.12 -10.21 13.77
N ALA A 44 7.79 -10.12 13.75
CA ALA A 44 6.92 -10.90 14.63
C ALA A 44 7.06 -12.42 14.37
N ALA A 45 7.24 -12.81 13.12
CA ALA A 45 7.50 -14.19 12.69
C ALA A 45 8.94 -14.67 12.99
N GLY A 46 9.82 -13.79 13.48
CA GLY A 46 11.20 -14.14 13.81
C GLY A 46 12.09 -14.34 12.58
N VAL A 47 11.73 -13.76 11.43
CA VAL A 47 12.55 -13.86 10.22
C VAL A 47 13.85 -13.05 10.43
N PRO A 48 15.04 -13.63 10.17
CA PRO A 48 16.29 -12.90 10.29
C PRO A 48 16.30 -11.63 9.41
N PRO A 49 16.78 -10.46 9.90
CA PRO A 49 16.67 -9.18 9.19
C PRO A 49 17.22 -9.17 7.78
N ALA A 50 18.38 -9.80 7.57
CA ALA A 50 19.01 -9.87 6.27
C ALA A 50 18.13 -10.66 5.27
N LEU A 51 17.48 -11.73 5.72
CA LEU A 51 16.55 -12.51 4.90
C LEU A 51 15.25 -11.73 4.65
N ALA A 52 14.73 -11.03 5.67
CA ALA A 52 13.53 -10.21 5.53
C ALA A 52 13.71 -9.09 4.49
N ILE A 53 14.76 -8.27 4.65
CA ILE A 53 15.05 -7.17 3.72
C ILE A 53 15.42 -7.70 2.33
N GLY A 54 16.25 -8.74 2.26
CA GLY A 54 16.67 -9.32 0.98
C GLY A 54 15.50 -9.91 0.19
N SER A 55 14.59 -10.62 0.86
CA SER A 55 13.39 -11.18 0.22
C SER A 55 12.40 -10.09 -0.21
N HIS A 56 12.25 -9.02 0.58
CA HIS A 56 11.42 -7.87 0.20
C HIS A 56 11.97 -7.17 -1.04
N ILE A 57 13.27 -6.87 -1.08
CA ILE A 57 13.91 -6.28 -2.27
C ILE A 57 13.75 -7.20 -3.49
N ALA A 58 13.92 -8.51 -3.32
CA ALA A 58 13.72 -9.46 -4.41
C ALA A 58 12.27 -9.48 -4.90
N PHE A 59 11.28 -9.30 -4.01
CA PHE A 59 9.88 -9.15 -4.37
C PHE A 59 9.63 -7.88 -5.19
N GLU A 60 10.15 -6.72 -4.75
CA GLU A 60 10.03 -5.44 -5.49
C GLU A 60 10.55 -5.55 -6.93
N LEU A 61 11.66 -6.26 -7.14
CA LEU A 61 12.24 -6.47 -8.48
C LEU A 61 11.32 -7.24 -9.44
N VAL A 62 10.43 -8.08 -8.92
CA VAL A 62 9.50 -8.89 -9.72
C VAL A 62 8.05 -8.42 -9.63
N GLU A 63 7.74 -7.48 -8.74
CA GLU A 63 6.38 -7.02 -8.44
C GLU A 63 5.65 -6.58 -9.71
N ASN A 64 6.28 -5.76 -10.54
CA ASN A 64 5.68 -5.29 -11.79
C ASN A 64 5.25 -6.42 -12.74
N SER A 65 5.99 -7.54 -12.74
CA SER A 65 5.62 -8.73 -13.50
C SER A 65 4.49 -9.51 -12.85
N LEU A 66 4.46 -9.57 -11.50
CA LEU A 66 3.39 -10.21 -10.74
C LEU A 66 2.07 -9.41 -10.84
N LYS A 67 2.11 -8.08 -10.73
CA LYS A 67 0.97 -7.16 -10.91
C LYS A 67 0.22 -7.41 -12.22
N ARG A 68 0.97 -7.68 -13.29
CA ARG A 68 0.43 -8.01 -14.62
C ARG A 68 -0.13 -9.43 -14.72
N SER A 69 0.46 -10.37 -14.00
CA SER A 69 0.11 -11.79 -14.09
C SER A 69 -1.06 -12.18 -13.19
N VAL A 70 -1.21 -11.52 -12.04
CA VAL A 70 -2.21 -11.83 -11.01
C VAL A 70 -3.03 -10.60 -10.68
N THR A 71 -3.63 -10.01 -11.71
CA THR A 71 -4.41 -8.76 -11.59
C THR A 71 -5.60 -8.87 -10.65
N SER A 72 -6.14 -10.06 -10.40
CA SER A 72 -7.31 -10.27 -9.54
C SER A 72 -7.06 -9.95 -8.07
N ILE A 73 -5.83 -10.12 -7.58
CA ILE A 73 -5.48 -9.91 -6.18
C ILE A 73 -4.75 -8.59 -5.93
N TRP A 74 -4.30 -7.92 -7.00
CA TRP A 74 -3.63 -6.63 -6.87
C TRP A 74 -4.64 -5.47 -6.85
N PRO A 75 -4.69 -4.65 -5.79
CA PRO A 75 -5.56 -3.48 -5.74
C PRO A 75 -5.26 -2.45 -6.82
N ASP A 76 -3.99 -2.37 -7.25
CA ASP A 76 -3.54 -1.56 -8.37
C ASP A 76 -2.56 -2.37 -9.23
N SER A 77 -2.88 -2.54 -10.51
CA SER A 77 -2.05 -3.34 -11.45
C SER A 77 -1.15 -2.47 -12.32
N ARG A 78 -1.15 -1.15 -12.13
CA ARG A 78 -0.21 -0.25 -12.81
C ARG A 78 1.22 -0.51 -12.33
N PRO A 79 2.21 -0.40 -13.22
CA PRO A 79 3.59 -0.60 -12.83
C PRO A 79 4.09 0.55 -11.95
N ASP A 80 4.90 0.23 -10.97
CA ASP A 80 5.51 1.22 -10.07
C ASP A 80 6.82 1.76 -10.64
N GLY A 81 7.13 3.00 -10.26
CA GLY A 81 8.41 3.61 -10.57
C GLY A 81 9.51 3.14 -9.62
N TRP A 82 10.78 3.30 -10.03
CA TRP A 82 11.93 2.96 -9.17
C TRP A 82 11.90 3.70 -7.82
N GLN A 83 11.45 4.95 -7.81
CA GLN A 83 11.31 5.73 -6.57
C GLN A 83 10.31 5.10 -5.59
N ASN A 84 9.24 4.51 -6.09
CA ASN A 84 8.22 3.84 -5.29
C ASN A 84 8.77 2.54 -4.69
N HIS A 85 9.42 1.69 -5.49
CA HIS A 85 10.08 0.47 -4.98
C HIS A 85 11.10 0.76 -3.87
N VAL A 86 11.91 1.81 -4.03
CA VAL A 86 12.86 2.22 -2.97
C VAL A 86 12.11 2.68 -1.72
N GLY A 87 11.03 3.42 -1.89
CA GLY A 87 10.14 3.88 -0.83
C GLY A 87 9.45 2.75 -0.07
N ASP A 88 9.01 1.72 -0.78
CA ASP A 88 8.37 0.53 -0.23
C ASP A 88 9.37 -0.34 0.52
N ALA A 89 10.57 -0.53 -0.02
CA ALA A 89 11.68 -1.16 0.70
C ALA A 89 12.07 -0.39 1.98
N ALA A 90 12.10 0.94 1.93
CA ALA A 90 12.36 1.78 3.09
C ALA A 90 11.23 1.67 4.13
N SER A 91 9.97 1.67 3.68
CA SER A 91 8.80 1.50 4.55
C SER A 91 8.79 0.14 5.23
N PHE A 92 9.07 -0.93 4.49
CA PHE A 92 9.24 -2.28 5.02
C PHE A 92 10.34 -2.34 6.09
N ALA A 93 11.53 -1.83 5.79
CA ALA A 93 12.65 -1.81 6.74
C ALA A 93 12.30 -1.01 8.00
N GLY A 94 11.61 0.14 7.84
CA GLY A 94 11.11 0.95 8.94
C GLY A 94 10.14 0.18 9.84
N GLY A 95 9.19 -0.54 9.25
CA GLY A 95 8.26 -1.40 9.98
C GLY A 95 8.93 -2.53 10.75
N LEU A 96 9.94 -3.18 10.16
CA LEU A 96 10.74 -4.22 10.80
C LEU A 96 11.49 -3.66 12.03
N VAL A 97 12.16 -2.51 11.88
CA VAL A 97 12.89 -1.85 12.97
C VAL A 97 11.93 -1.39 14.08
N ALA A 98 10.80 -0.78 13.71
CA ALA A 98 9.79 -0.34 14.66
C ALA A 98 9.21 -1.52 15.46
N ALA A 99 8.88 -2.63 14.80
CA ALA A 99 8.39 -3.83 15.46
C ALA A 99 9.40 -4.42 16.43
N ARG A 100 10.68 -4.42 16.07
CA ARG A 100 11.76 -4.86 16.96
C ARG A 100 11.87 -3.96 18.19
N ALA A 101 11.83 -2.65 18.01
CA ALA A 101 11.95 -1.67 19.10
C ALA A 101 10.75 -1.71 20.06
N LEU A 102 9.56 -2.02 19.55
CA LEU A 102 8.32 -2.08 20.33
C LEU A 102 8.06 -3.47 20.95
N LYS A 103 8.87 -4.47 20.59
CA LYS A 103 8.70 -5.85 21.04
C LYS A 103 8.79 -5.95 22.57
N GLY A 104 7.86 -6.70 23.16
CA GLY A 104 7.88 -7.02 24.59
C GLY A 104 7.07 -6.09 25.50
N THR A 105 6.41 -5.07 24.95
CA THR A 105 5.46 -4.23 25.70
C THR A 105 4.02 -4.47 25.22
N GLU A 106 3.04 -4.37 26.13
CA GLU A 106 1.61 -4.47 25.75
C GLU A 106 1.21 -3.33 24.80
N GLY A 107 1.72 -2.11 25.03
CA GLY A 107 1.52 -0.98 24.12
C GLY A 107 2.09 -1.23 22.72
N GLY A 108 3.27 -1.85 22.64
CA GLY A 108 3.88 -2.25 21.37
C GLY A 108 3.07 -3.30 20.62
N LYS A 109 2.55 -4.32 21.32
CA LYS A 109 1.64 -5.31 20.71
C LYS A 109 0.39 -4.65 20.13
N ALA A 110 -0.23 -3.74 20.88
CA ALA A 110 -1.41 -3.00 20.44
C ALA A 110 -1.10 -2.13 19.21
N ALA A 111 0.01 -1.40 19.22
CA ALA A 111 0.44 -0.57 18.10
C ALA A 111 0.70 -1.38 16.82
N LEU A 112 1.42 -2.50 16.93
CA LEU A 112 1.70 -3.38 15.79
C LEU A 112 0.43 -4.04 15.25
N THR A 113 -0.49 -4.44 16.14
CA THR A 113 -1.80 -4.96 15.72
C THR A 113 -2.60 -3.91 14.97
N GLY A 114 -2.63 -2.67 15.47
CA GLY A 114 -3.28 -1.54 14.81
C GLY A 114 -2.67 -1.23 13.43
N LEU A 115 -1.35 -1.30 13.30
CA LEU A 115 -0.65 -1.12 12.03
C LEU A 115 -1.08 -2.19 11.00
N VAL A 116 -1.05 -3.47 11.39
CA VAL A 116 -1.45 -4.59 10.52
C VAL A 116 -2.94 -4.49 10.14
N ALA A 117 -3.81 -4.14 11.09
CA ALA A 117 -5.23 -3.95 10.82
C ALA A 117 -5.47 -2.79 9.82
N THR A 118 -4.75 -1.68 9.98
CA THR A 118 -4.82 -0.51 9.09
C THR A 118 -4.32 -0.87 7.69
N ALA A 119 -3.21 -1.58 7.57
CA ALA A 119 -2.70 -2.08 6.30
C ALA A 119 -3.71 -2.98 5.58
N GLY A 120 -4.32 -3.93 6.30
CA GLY A 120 -5.37 -4.80 5.77
C GLY A 120 -6.58 -4.00 5.29
N ALA A 121 -7.01 -3.00 6.06
CA ALA A 121 -8.13 -2.13 5.67
C ALA A 121 -7.83 -1.32 4.41
N ILE A 122 -6.62 -0.74 4.29
CA ILE A 122 -6.17 -0.03 3.09
C ILE A 122 -6.20 -0.98 1.87
N TRP A 123 -5.64 -2.17 2.01
CA TRP A 123 -5.59 -3.16 0.92
C TRP A 123 -7.00 -3.54 0.45
N MET A 124 -7.87 -3.93 1.39
CA MET A 124 -9.25 -4.32 1.10
C MET A 124 -10.07 -3.19 0.49
N TRP A 125 -9.92 -1.97 0.99
CA TRP A 125 -10.60 -0.80 0.44
C TRP A 125 -10.23 -0.59 -1.03
N ASN A 126 -8.93 -0.65 -1.36
CA ASN A 126 -8.49 -0.46 -2.75
C ASN A 126 -8.97 -1.60 -3.67
N LEU A 127 -9.06 -2.85 -3.19
CA LEU A 127 -9.66 -3.95 -3.95
C LEU A 127 -11.15 -3.72 -4.25
N VAL A 128 -11.93 -3.27 -3.26
CA VAL A 128 -13.35 -2.94 -3.44
C VAL A 128 -13.53 -1.80 -4.44
N GLN A 129 -12.68 -0.76 -4.35
CA GLN A 129 -12.69 0.33 -5.31
C GLN A 129 -12.40 -0.17 -6.73
N LYS A 130 -11.35 -0.97 -6.92
CA LYS A 130 -11.02 -1.59 -8.22
C LYS A 130 -12.21 -2.34 -8.81
N HIS A 131 -12.86 -3.19 -8.00
CA HIS A 131 -14.02 -3.98 -8.45
C HIS A 131 -15.23 -3.12 -8.84
N SER A 132 -15.50 -2.06 -8.07
CA SER A 132 -16.59 -1.12 -8.34
C SER A 132 -16.37 -0.38 -9.67
N TRP A 133 -15.11 -0.02 -9.95
CA TRP A 133 -14.73 0.62 -11.21
C TRP A 133 -14.85 -0.29 -12.42
N THR A 134 -14.43 -1.55 -12.33
CA THR A 134 -14.49 -2.50 -13.45
C THR A 134 -15.92 -2.91 -13.79
N THR A 135 -16.77 -3.13 -12.77
CA THR A 135 -18.19 -3.48 -12.95
C THR A 135 -19.04 -2.27 -13.38
N GLY A 136 -18.75 -1.07 -12.85
CA GLY A 136 -19.47 0.16 -13.22
C GLY A 136 -19.23 0.62 -14.66
N ARG A 137 -18.06 0.32 -15.26
CA ARG A 137 -17.77 0.59 -16.68
C ARG A 137 -18.42 -0.41 -17.63
N SER A 138 -18.65 -1.65 -17.20
CA SER A 138 -19.25 -2.69 -18.05
C SER A 138 -20.77 -2.58 -18.16
N ALA A 139 -21.39 -1.75 -17.32
CA ALA A 139 -22.84 -1.47 -17.34
C ALA A 139 -23.24 -0.21 -18.12
N ARG A 140 -22.29 0.49 -18.76
CA ARG A 140 -22.53 1.65 -19.64
C ARG A 140 -22.12 1.33 -21.06
#